data_AF-A0A7R9UN13-F1
#
_entry.id   AF-A0A7R9UN13-F1
#
_cell.length_a   1.000
_cell.length_b   1.000
_cell.length_c   1.000
_cell.angle_alpha   90.00
_cell.angle_beta   90.00
_cell.angle_gamma   90.00
#
_symmetry.space_group_name_H-M   'P 1'
#
loop_
_entity.id
_entity.type
_entity.pdbx_description
1 polymer ?
#
loop_
_entity_poly.entity_id
_entity_poly.type
_entity_poly.pdbx_seq_one_letter_code
_entity_poly.pdbx_strand_id
1 'polypeptide(L)'
;FVSCRSPFVEIVVLKASHSSSRTCLRASQMLRILVSGMVAKTHAALNGTSLYDLRGASALQPLQIAEPAGRPLGRTTVCTADGRVLPSVLIIGVQKAGTTSLYSDMRGHLQGFTPATAVEAGAKSTLVKEVHYFDKAQRMARKGRDFYLAHYPPCDAAGTSDVYGVDATPNYLLEAHFVAEQMAAFFAAHIRSVRLLIVLRDPTERFASFFNHFVHTQLETGNGYSQASARARTPQIDEYARHSLERVRLCLGWKGITETSPRLYELCGNIAPALKGGLYAQQLVTFLRFFPPDQMMLTTSRSYVRDTTRAMADVADFLGTGLKPASRGARLDASRQNTATSRGVAEKQRLSPVLSAELDAFYAPHTLQLLALLKTPQVSGSMRSTPFHPVTAIDPADVGLHGPLAPLTRRGLQ
;
A
#
# COMPACT_ATOMS: atom_id res chain seq x y z
N PHE A 1 41.99 -8.95 -23.32
CA PHE A 1 40.69 -8.50 -22.81
C PHE A 1 40.88 -7.19 -22.07
N VAL A 2 40.03 -6.19 -22.29
CA VAL A 2 39.95 -4.98 -21.46
C VAL A 2 38.53 -4.94 -20.92
N SER A 3 38.38 -5.02 -19.60
CA SER A 3 37.10 -4.90 -18.92
C SER A 3 36.87 -3.43 -18.54
N CYS A 4 35.75 -2.86 -18.97
CA CYS A 4 35.27 -1.56 -18.50
C CYS A 4 33.97 -1.80 -17.73
N ARG A 5 34.00 -1.60 -16.40
CA ARG A 5 32.85 -1.79 -15.52
C ARG A 5 32.02 -0.50 -15.39
N SER A 6 30.73 -0.60 -15.66
CA SER A 6 29.66 0.33 -15.27
C SER A 6 28.69 -0.42 -14.35
N PRO A 7 28.08 0.21 -13.33
CA PRO A 7 27.26 -0.49 -12.32
C PRO A 7 25.93 -1.08 -12.83
N PHE A 8 25.64 -1.03 -14.14
CA PHE A 8 24.38 -1.54 -14.67
C PHE A 8 24.49 -2.63 -15.77
N VAL A 9 25.66 -2.86 -16.40
CA VAL A 9 25.85 -3.95 -17.40
C VAL A 9 27.34 -4.32 -17.53
N GLU A 10 27.68 -5.61 -17.63
CA GLU A 10 29.01 -6.09 -18.02
C GLU A 10 28.99 -6.57 -19.49
N ILE A 11 29.88 -6.04 -20.35
CA ILE A 11 30.01 -6.45 -21.77
C ILE A 11 31.46 -6.87 -22.03
N VAL A 12 31.65 -8.09 -22.55
CA VAL A 12 32.96 -8.62 -22.96
C VAL A 12 33.16 -8.38 -24.45
N VAL A 13 34.21 -7.66 -24.85
CA VAL A 13 34.59 -7.45 -26.25
C VAL A 13 35.90 -8.17 -26.56
N LEU A 14 35.88 -9.05 -27.59
CA LEU A 14 37.07 -9.69 -28.15
C LEU A 14 37.81 -8.70 -29.07
N LYS A 15 39.14 -8.61 -28.91
CA LYS A 15 40.00 -7.60 -29.55
C LYS A 15 40.57 -8.14 -30.87
N ALA A 16 40.47 -7.36 -31.94
CA ALA A 16 41.43 -7.39 -33.04
C ALA A 16 42.01 -5.98 -33.26
N SER A 17 43.32 -5.87 -33.03
CA SER A 17 44.30 -4.85 -33.50
C SER A 17 44.00 -3.32 -33.44
N HIS A 18 44.85 -2.64 -32.66
CA HIS A 18 45.38 -1.26 -32.76
C HIS A 18 44.47 -0.02 -32.96
N SER A 19 44.05 0.60 -31.85
CA SER A 19 44.26 2.01 -31.44
C SER A 19 43.17 2.45 -30.44
N SER A 20 43.55 2.96 -29.27
CA SER A 20 42.76 2.81 -28.03
C SER A 20 41.86 4.00 -27.64
N SER A 21 41.70 5.04 -28.46
CA SER A 21 40.91 6.24 -28.03
C SER A 21 39.72 6.60 -28.93
N ARG A 22 39.67 6.14 -30.19
CA ARG A 22 38.57 6.46 -31.13
C ARG A 22 37.44 5.40 -31.16
N THR A 23 37.68 4.21 -30.60
CA THR A 23 36.79 3.04 -30.70
C THR A 23 35.63 3.08 -29.70
N CYS A 24 35.80 3.70 -28.53
CA CYS A 24 34.71 3.85 -27.54
C CYS A 24 33.64 4.88 -27.97
N LEU A 25 34.04 5.97 -28.65
CA LEU A 25 33.09 6.98 -29.13
C LEU A 25 32.22 6.45 -30.28
N ARG A 26 32.79 5.67 -31.21
CA ARG A 26 32.04 5.08 -32.33
C ARG A 26 31.08 3.98 -31.90
N ALA A 27 31.39 3.21 -30.85
CA ALA A 27 30.48 2.20 -30.30
C ALA A 27 29.22 2.81 -29.66
N SER A 28 29.34 3.98 -29.01
CA SER A 28 28.18 4.70 -28.44
C SER A 28 27.27 5.32 -29.53
N GLN A 29 27.85 5.79 -30.64
CA GLN A 29 27.09 6.28 -31.79
C GLN A 29 26.45 5.15 -32.61
N MET A 30 27.12 4.02 -32.82
CA MET A 30 26.50 2.85 -33.48
C MET A 30 25.36 2.24 -32.66
N LEU A 31 25.41 2.28 -31.32
CA LEU A 31 24.31 1.82 -30.47
C LEU A 31 23.06 2.72 -30.61
N ARG A 32 23.22 4.04 -30.81
CA ARG A 32 22.09 4.94 -31.09
C ARG A 32 21.45 4.69 -32.46
N ILE A 33 22.25 4.30 -33.46
CA ILE A 33 21.76 3.98 -34.82
C ILE A 33 21.11 2.58 -34.86
N LEU A 34 21.66 1.59 -34.15
CA LEU A 34 21.07 0.24 -34.04
C LEU A 34 19.78 0.23 -33.21
N VAL A 35 19.69 1.02 -32.14
CA VAL A 35 18.43 1.18 -31.38
C VAL A 35 17.39 1.94 -32.21
N SER A 36 17.76 2.97 -32.96
CA SER A 36 16.83 3.67 -33.87
C SER A 36 16.39 2.79 -35.06
N GLY A 37 17.28 1.94 -35.58
CA GLY A 37 17.00 1.00 -36.67
C GLY A 37 16.16 -0.21 -36.23
N MET A 38 16.31 -0.69 -34.99
CA MET A 38 15.44 -1.73 -34.42
C MET A 38 14.04 -1.21 -34.13
N VAL A 39 13.90 0.05 -33.68
CA VAL A 39 12.59 0.71 -33.50
C VAL A 39 11.88 0.91 -34.85
N ALA A 40 12.60 1.30 -35.91
CA ALA A 40 12.00 1.46 -37.24
C ALA A 40 11.59 0.11 -37.88
N LYS A 41 12.36 -0.97 -37.66
CA LYS A 41 12.04 -2.30 -38.19
C LYS A 41 10.98 -3.06 -37.39
N THR A 42 10.77 -2.76 -36.11
CA THR A 42 9.58 -3.27 -35.37
C THR A 42 8.29 -2.54 -35.77
N HIS A 43 8.37 -1.31 -36.28
CA HIS A 43 7.21 -0.60 -36.83
C HIS A 43 6.69 -1.16 -38.17
N ALA A 44 7.53 -1.84 -38.96
CA ALA A 44 7.11 -2.41 -40.26
C ALA A 44 6.54 -3.84 -40.17
N ALA A 45 6.80 -4.57 -39.08
CA ALA A 45 6.37 -5.95 -38.90
C ALA A 45 5.03 -6.11 -38.12
N LEU A 46 4.35 -5.00 -37.79
CA LEU A 46 3.05 -4.98 -37.11
C LEU A 46 1.90 -4.43 -37.98
N ASN A 47 2.10 -4.26 -39.30
CA ASN A 47 1.07 -3.82 -40.25
C ASN A 47 0.06 -4.93 -40.62
N GLY A 48 -0.47 -5.63 -39.63
CA GLY A 48 -1.46 -6.71 -39.85
C GLY A 48 -2.39 -7.00 -38.67
N THR A 49 -2.06 -6.56 -37.46
CA THR A 49 -2.99 -6.59 -36.32
C THR A 49 -3.51 -5.19 -36.09
N SER A 50 -4.69 -4.95 -36.67
CA SER A 50 -5.58 -3.84 -36.35
C SER A 50 -5.43 -3.41 -34.90
N LEU A 51 -4.95 -2.17 -34.70
CA LEU A 51 -5.03 -1.42 -33.45
C LEU A 51 -6.52 -1.27 -33.13
N TYR A 52 -7.08 -2.32 -32.52
CA TYR A 52 -8.41 -2.32 -31.97
C TYR A 52 -8.49 -1.21 -30.92
N ASP A 53 -9.17 -0.16 -31.33
CA ASP A 53 -10.34 0.35 -30.63
C ASP A 53 -10.09 1.08 -29.29
N LEU A 54 -9.45 2.26 -29.40
CA LEU A 54 -9.56 3.31 -28.39
C LEU A 54 -10.90 4.07 -28.44
N ARG A 55 -11.95 3.54 -29.10
CA ARG A 55 -13.34 4.03 -28.92
C ARG A 55 -14.02 3.43 -27.69
N GLY A 56 -13.25 2.78 -26.81
CA GLY A 56 -13.69 2.29 -25.50
C GLY A 56 -13.44 3.24 -24.32
N ALA A 57 -12.99 4.48 -24.54
CA ALA A 57 -12.97 5.52 -23.48
C ALA A 57 -14.37 6.05 -23.14
N SER A 58 -15.41 5.24 -23.40
CA SER A 58 -16.81 5.55 -23.14
C SER A 58 -17.23 4.83 -21.86
N ALA A 59 -17.57 5.64 -20.85
CA ALA A 59 -18.16 5.29 -19.56
C ALA A 59 -17.36 4.29 -18.71
N LEU A 60 -16.85 4.76 -17.56
CA LEU A 60 -16.63 3.89 -16.42
C LEU A 60 -17.89 3.06 -16.24
N GLN A 61 -17.82 1.74 -16.41
CA GLN A 61 -18.88 0.88 -15.89
C GLN A 61 -19.10 1.31 -14.43
N PRO A 62 -20.36 1.51 -13.99
CA PRO A 62 -20.64 1.85 -12.61
C PRO A 62 -19.88 0.89 -11.71
N LEU A 63 -19.26 1.41 -10.65
CA LEU A 63 -18.61 0.55 -9.66
C LEU A 63 -19.64 -0.48 -9.20
N GLN A 64 -19.39 -1.75 -9.53
CA GLN A 64 -20.16 -2.86 -8.99
C GLN A 64 -19.66 -3.11 -7.57
N ILE A 65 -20.42 -2.61 -6.60
CA ILE A 65 -20.19 -2.88 -5.17
C ILE A 65 -20.84 -4.22 -4.85
N ALA A 66 -20.14 -5.08 -4.11
CA ALA A 66 -20.72 -6.33 -3.63
C ALA A 66 -21.95 -6.05 -2.75
N GLU A 67 -23.01 -6.83 -2.96
CA GLU A 67 -24.26 -6.69 -2.21
C GLU A 67 -24.07 -7.02 -0.71
N PRO A 68 -24.75 -6.29 0.21
CA PRO A 68 -24.61 -6.47 1.66
C PRO A 68 -24.64 -7.92 2.12
N ALA A 69 -23.84 -8.24 3.13
CA ALA A 69 -23.72 -9.59 3.68
C ALA A 69 -24.89 -10.00 4.56
N GLY A 70 -25.63 -9.04 5.12
CA GLY A 70 -26.91 -9.29 5.78
C GLY A 70 -26.82 -9.88 7.20
N ARG A 71 -25.64 -9.92 7.85
CA ARG A 71 -25.53 -10.15 9.32
C ARG A 71 -24.13 -9.83 9.86
N PRO A 72 -24.01 -9.29 11.10
CA PRO A 72 -22.74 -9.23 11.83
C PRO A 72 -22.12 -10.62 12.01
N LEU A 73 -20.83 -10.67 12.31
CA LEU A 73 -20.23 -11.89 12.86
C LEU A 73 -21.05 -12.22 14.11
N GLY A 74 -21.74 -13.36 14.09
CA GLY A 74 -22.25 -13.94 15.32
C GLY A 74 -21.07 -14.28 16.22
N ARG A 75 -21.31 -14.44 17.53
CA ARG A 75 -20.35 -14.99 18.48
C ARG A 75 -20.14 -16.47 18.15
N THR A 76 -19.53 -16.80 17.03
CA THR A 76 -19.43 -18.19 16.61
C THR A 76 -18.13 -18.38 15.85
N THR A 77 -17.29 -19.25 16.40
CA THR A 77 -16.05 -19.68 15.75
C THR A 77 -16.37 -20.21 14.36
N VAL A 78 -15.72 -19.66 13.33
CA VAL A 78 -15.86 -20.14 11.96
C VAL A 78 -14.77 -21.17 11.70
N CYS A 79 -15.17 -22.40 11.43
CA CYS A 79 -14.27 -23.51 11.16
C CYS A 79 -14.17 -23.76 9.66
N THR A 80 -12.95 -23.99 9.20
CA THR A 80 -12.70 -24.50 7.85
C THR A 80 -13.03 -25.99 7.78
N ALA A 81 -13.26 -26.50 6.56
CA ALA A 81 -13.43 -27.95 6.34
C ALA A 81 -12.24 -28.77 6.87
N ASP A 82 -11.06 -28.16 6.91
CA ASP A 82 -9.79 -28.74 7.40
C ASP A 82 -9.69 -28.74 8.95
N GLY A 83 -10.79 -28.39 9.64
CA GLY A 83 -10.86 -28.40 11.10
C GLY A 83 -10.05 -27.31 11.78
N ARG A 84 -9.68 -26.23 11.08
CA ARG A 84 -8.91 -25.09 11.61
C ARG A 84 -9.80 -23.87 11.80
N VAL A 85 -9.53 -23.07 12.83
CA VAL A 85 -10.14 -21.75 13.00
C VAL A 85 -9.82 -20.88 11.79
N LEU A 86 -10.84 -20.32 11.15
CA LEU A 86 -10.69 -19.44 10.00
C LEU A 86 -10.17 -18.06 10.45
N PRO A 87 -9.17 -17.47 9.77
CA PRO A 87 -8.82 -16.06 9.93
C PRO A 87 -9.88 -15.15 9.31
N SER A 88 -11.00 -15.00 10.00
CA SER A 88 -12.14 -14.20 9.54
C SER A 88 -11.98 -12.71 9.80
N VAL A 89 -10.97 -12.27 10.57
CA VAL A 89 -10.70 -10.84 10.83
C VAL A 89 -9.33 -10.46 10.25
N LEU A 90 -9.34 -9.48 9.34
CA LEU A 90 -8.16 -9.08 8.57
C LEU A 90 -7.88 -7.58 8.75
N ILE A 91 -6.73 -7.23 9.32
CA ILE A 91 -6.24 -5.83 9.31
C ILE A 91 -5.43 -5.63 8.03
N ILE A 92 -6.12 -5.24 6.96
CA ILE A 92 -5.56 -5.26 5.61
C ILE A 92 -4.71 -4.03 5.28
N GLY A 93 -4.81 -2.96 6.06
CA GLY A 93 -4.07 -1.74 5.74
C GLY A 93 -4.37 -0.53 6.62
N VAL A 94 -3.69 0.59 6.37
CA VAL A 94 -2.54 0.71 5.44
C VAL A 94 -1.22 0.69 6.19
N GLN A 95 -0.14 0.32 5.50
CA GLN A 95 1.19 0.45 6.05
C GLN A 95 1.42 1.87 6.59
N LYS A 96 2.05 1.95 7.76
CA LYS A 96 2.45 3.21 8.45
C LYS A 96 1.31 4.11 8.91
N ALA A 97 0.10 3.55 9.03
CA ALA A 97 -1.06 4.20 9.65
C ALA A 97 -1.36 3.72 11.09
N GLY A 98 -0.54 2.84 11.67
CA GLY A 98 -0.73 2.37 13.06
C GLY A 98 -1.40 0.99 13.19
N THR A 99 -1.33 0.16 12.15
CA THR A 99 -1.88 -1.21 12.16
C THR A 99 -1.26 -2.12 13.23
N THR A 100 0.02 -1.92 13.59
CA THR A 100 0.66 -2.68 14.68
C THR A 100 0.06 -2.30 16.04
N SER A 101 -0.13 -1.00 16.29
CA SER A 101 -0.76 -0.51 17.52
C SER A 101 -2.19 -1.04 17.63
N LEU A 102 -2.97 -0.94 16.54
CA LEU A 102 -4.32 -1.49 16.48
C LEU A 102 -4.33 -3.00 16.80
N TYR A 103 -3.45 -3.78 16.17
CA TYR A 103 -3.34 -5.22 16.43
C TYR A 103 -3.01 -5.53 17.91
N SER A 104 -2.09 -4.77 18.50
CA SER A 104 -1.69 -4.92 19.90
C SER A 104 -2.84 -4.62 20.86
N ASP A 105 -3.57 -3.52 20.62
CA ASP A 105 -4.74 -3.16 21.43
C ASP A 105 -5.86 -4.20 21.25
N MET A 106 -6.14 -4.64 20.03
CA MET A 106 -7.12 -5.69 19.78
C MET A 106 -6.77 -6.99 20.52
N ARG A 107 -5.50 -7.42 20.46
CA ARG A 107 -5.01 -8.59 21.19
C ARG A 107 -5.15 -8.43 22.70
N GLY A 108 -4.87 -7.23 23.20
CA GLY A 108 -4.97 -6.90 24.62
C GLY A 108 -6.41 -6.89 25.12
N HIS A 109 -7.37 -6.45 24.30
CA HIS A 109 -8.67 -6.01 24.77
C HIS A 109 -9.89 -6.73 24.18
N LEU A 110 -9.79 -7.46 23.06
CA LEU A 110 -10.94 -8.15 22.47
C LEU A 110 -11.05 -9.61 22.92
N GLN A 111 -12.24 -10.02 23.35
CA GLN A 111 -12.53 -11.44 23.63
C GLN A 111 -12.40 -12.26 22.33
N GLY A 112 -11.98 -13.52 22.44
CA GLY A 112 -11.88 -14.44 21.29
C GLY A 112 -10.72 -14.18 20.31
N PHE A 113 -9.93 -13.13 20.52
CA PHE A 113 -8.82 -12.77 19.64
C PHE A 113 -7.78 -13.90 19.59
N THR A 114 -7.62 -14.52 18.41
CA THR A 114 -6.63 -15.57 18.18
C THR A 114 -5.58 -15.09 17.18
N PRO A 115 -4.33 -14.82 17.63
CA PRO A 115 -3.25 -14.44 16.72
C PRO A 115 -2.84 -15.62 15.84
N ALA A 116 -2.30 -15.33 14.65
CA ALA A 116 -1.54 -16.32 13.90
C ALA A 116 -0.32 -16.80 14.71
N THR A 117 0.14 -18.02 14.47
CA THR A 117 1.34 -18.60 15.07
C THR A 117 2.43 -18.76 14.03
N ALA A 118 3.69 -18.86 14.44
CA ALA A 118 4.78 -19.12 13.50
C ALA A 118 4.79 -20.61 13.13
N VAL A 119 4.64 -20.93 11.84
CA VAL A 119 4.64 -22.32 11.33
C VAL A 119 5.95 -22.73 10.67
N GLU A 120 6.83 -21.77 10.38
CA GLU A 120 8.12 -22.03 9.73
C GLU A 120 9.24 -21.98 10.77
N ALA A 121 10.17 -22.94 10.71
CA ALA A 121 11.35 -22.95 11.57
C ALA A 121 12.20 -21.68 11.34
N GLY A 122 12.58 -20.99 12.42
CA GLY A 122 13.32 -19.72 12.33
C GLY A 122 12.50 -18.55 11.78
N ALA A 123 11.17 -18.67 11.70
CA ALA A 123 10.30 -17.57 11.32
C ALA A 123 10.53 -16.35 12.21
N LYS A 124 10.63 -15.18 11.57
CA LYS A 124 10.68 -13.90 12.29
C LYS A 124 9.39 -13.75 13.10
N SER A 125 9.49 -13.24 14.33
CA SER A 125 8.34 -12.94 15.19
C SER A 125 7.32 -12.00 14.53
N THR A 126 7.74 -11.21 13.55
CA THR A 126 6.85 -10.35 12.76
C THR A 126 5.81 -11.13 11.95
N LEU A 127 6.09 -12.39 11.58
CA LEU A 127 5.18 -13.26 10.83
C LEU A 127 4.00 -13.78 11.67
N VAL A 128 4.05 -13.64 12.99
CA VAL A 128 2.93 -13.91 13.92
C VAL A 128 1.82 -12.85 13.75
N LYS A 129 2.16 -11.66 13.28
CA LYS A 129 1.21 -10.59 12.96
C LYS A 129 0.94 -10.48 11.47
N GLU A 130 2.01 -10.39 10.67
CA GLU A 130 1.96 -10.18 9.22
C GLU A 130 2.27 -11.50 8.51
N VAL A 131 1.25 -12.32 8.27
CA VAL A 131 1.42 -13.65 7.66
C VAL A 131 1.94 -13.55 6.21
N HIS A 132 1.64 -12.43 5.54
CA HIS A 132 2.04 -12.16 4.16
C HIS A 132 1.65 -13.26 3.17
N TYR A 133 0.46 -13.83 3.36
CA TYR A 133 -0.02 -14.91 2.49
C TYR A 133 -0.48 -14.34 1.14
N PHE A 134 -1.46 -13.44 1.15
CA PHE A 134 -2.10 -12.98 -0.09
C PHE A 134 -1.29 -11.98 -0.92
N ASP A 135 -0.41 -11.16 -0.30
CA ASP A 135 0.39 -10.16 -1.02
C ASP A 135 1.60 -10.75 -1.77
N LYS A 136 1.89 -12.05 -1.56
CA LYS A 136 3.01 -12.74 -2.18
C LYS A 136 2.51 -13.90 -3.04
N ALA A 137 2.26 -13.64 -4.32
CA ALA A 137 1.79 -14.64 -5.29
C ALA A 137 2.59 -15.96 -5.25
N GLN A 138 3.93 -15.87 -5.18
CA GLN A 138 4.81 -17.04 -5.06
C GLN A 138 4.61 -17.82 -3.74
N ARG A 139 4.30 -17.13 -2.64
CA ARG A 139 4.03 -17.80 -1.34
C ARG A 139 2.72 -18.58 -1.44
N MET A 140 1.65 -17.99 -1.96
CA MET A 140 0.39 -18.71 -2.18
C MET A 140 0.57 -19.91 -3.10
N ALA A 141 1.20 -19.70 -4.27
CA ALA A 141 1.38 -20.76 -5.26
C ALA A 141 2.21 -21.95 -4.73
N ARG A 142 3.24 -21.68 -3.92
CA ARG A 142 4.13 -22.74 -3.42
C ARG A 142 3.65 -23.40 -2.13
N LYS A 143 2.95 -22.66 -1.28
CA LYS A 143 2.60 -23.11 0.08
C LYS A 143 1.14 -23.54 0.20
N GLY A 144 0.25 -22.96 -0.60
CA GLY A 144 -1.16 -23.33 -0.66
C GLY A 144 -1.97 -22.98 0.59
N ARG A 145 -3.23 -23.42 0.57
CA ARG A 145 -4.24 -23.14 1.61
C ARG A 145 -3.84 -23.67 2.98
N ASP A 146 -3.41 -24.92 3.04
CA ASP A 146 -3.12 -25.63 4.30
C ASP A 146 -2.02 -24.92 5.09
N PHE A 147 -1.03 -24.38 4.39
CA PHE A 147 0.00 -23.56 5.00
C PHE A 147 -0.57 -22.33 5.72
N TYR A 148 -1.48 -21.60 5.07
CA TYR A 148 -2.09 -20.42 5.68
C TYR A 148 -2.94 -20.79 6.90
N LEU A 149 -3.72 -21.86 6.81
CA LEU A 149 -4.58 -22.32 7.90
C LEU A 149 -3.80 -22.94 9.07
N ALA A 150 -2.62 -23.50 8.82
CA ALA A 150 -1.75 -24.06 9.86
C ALA A 150 -1.29 -23.01 10.88
N HIS A 151 -1.33 -21.71 10.53
CA HIS A 151 -1.05 -20.62 11.46
C HIS A 151 -2.09 -20.51 12.60
N TYR A 152 -3.25 -21.14 12.46
CA TYR A 152 -4.37 -21.04 13.39
C TYR A 152 -4.63 -22.38 14.09
N PRO A 153 -5.18 -22.38 15.32
CA PRO A 153 -5.40 -23.60 16.07
C PRO A 153 -6.46 -24.50 15.40
N PRO A 154 -6.43 -25.82 15.67
CA PRO A 154 -7.57 -26.69 15.41
C PRO A 154 -8.84 -26.16 16.09
N CYS A 155 -9.99 -26.33 15.44
CA CYS A 155 -11.28 -25.89 16.00
C CYS A 155 -11.61 -26.60 17.31
N ASP A 156 -11.32 -27.90 17.43
CA ASP A 156 -11.56 -28.64 18.66
C ASP A 156 -10.71 -28.12 19.83
N ALA A 157 -9.54 -27.55 19.53
CA ALA A 157 -8.67 -26.91 20.51
C ALA A 157 -9.17 -25.53 20.95
N ALA A 158 -10.11 -24.91 20.22
CA ALA A 158 -10.76 -23.67 20.63
C ALA A 158 -11.76 -23.88 21.79
N GLY A 159 -12.16 -25.13 22.05
CA GLY A 159 -13.12 -25.48 23.10
C GLY A 159 -14.51 -24.86 22.87
N THR A 160 -15.19 -24.47 23.96
CA THR A 160 -16.50 -23.81 23.93
C THR A 160 -16.43 -22.29 23.80
N SER A 161 -15.23 -21.72 23.66
CA SER A 161 -15.03 -20.28 23.57
C SER A 161 -15.19 -19.80 22.13
N ASP A 162 -15.97 -18.74 21.93
CA ASP A 162 -16.09 -18.10 20.62
C ASP A 162 -14.78 -17.37 20.28
N VAL A 163 -14.02 -17.93 19.34
CA VAL A 163 -12.73 -17.41 18.89
C VAL A 163 -12.76 -17.07 17.40
N TYR A 164 -11.87 -16.16 16.99
CA TYR A 164 -11.66 -15.82 15.59
C TYR A 164 -10.16 -15.60 15.33
N GLY A 165 -9.70 -16.11 14.18
CA GLY A 165 -8.34 -15.89 13.73
C GLY A 165 -8.16 -14.46 13.22
N VAL A 166 -7.00 -13.88 13.53
CA VAL A 166 -6.61 -12.53 13.06
C VAL A 166 -5.35 -12.62 12.20
N ASP A 167 -5.38 -12.01 11.02
CA ASP A 167 -4.21 -11.71 10.19
C ASP A 167 -4.12 -10.20 9.97
N ALA A 168 -2.99 -9.61 10.31
CA ALA A 168 -2.79 -8.18 10.26
C ALA A 168 -1.64 -7.80 9.34
N THR A 169 -1.79 -8.06 8.05
CA THR A 169 -0.84 -7.75 6.99
C THR A 169 -1.25 -6.48 6.21
N PRO A 170 -0.63 -5.31 6.46
CA PRO A 170 -1.06 -4.04 5.87
C PRO A 170 -0.76 -3.89 4.38
N ASN A 171 0.02 -4.83 3.81
CA ASN A 171 0.28 -4.90 2.37
C ASN A 171 -0.94 -5.36 1.57
N TYR A 172 -1.92 -6.01 2.21
CA TYR A 172 -3.10 -6.51 1.51
C TYR A 172 -3.86 -5.38 0.81
N LEU A 173 -4.00 -4.22 1.44
CA LEU A 173 -4.63 -3.05 0.82
C LEU A 173 -3.71 -2.36 -0.21
N LEU A 174 -2.39 -2.34 0.02
CA LEU A 174 -1.43 -1.80 -0.96
C LEU A 174 -1.47 -2.61 -2.27
N GLU A 175 -1.58 -3.93 -2.18
CA GLU A 175 -1.60 -4.85 -3.32
C GLU A 175 -3.04 -5.24 -3.74
N ALA A 176 -4.03 -4.37 -3.47
CA ALA A 176 -5.45 -4.65 -3.65
C ALA A 176 -5.83 -5.25 -5.02
N HIS A 177 -5.23 -4.75 -6.11
CA HIS A 177 -5.45 -5.21 -7.49
C HIS A 177 -5.24 -6.71 -7.70
N PHE A 178 -4.42 -7.34 -6.87
CA PHE A 178 -4.20 -8.79 -6.88
C PHE A 178 -4.84 -9.44 -5.64
N VAL A 179 -4.69 -8.83 -4.46
CA VAL A 179 -5.07 -9.45 -3.20
C VAL A 179 -6.58 -9.63 -3.04
N ALA A 180 -7.40 -8.67 -3.49
CA ALA A 180 -8.84 -8.68 -3.22
C ALA A 180 -9.54 -9.91 -3.83
N GLU A 181 -9.24 -10.21 -5.10
CA GLU A 181 -9.78 -11.38 -5.81
C GLU A 181 -9.29 -12.69 -5.17
N GLN A 182 -8.00 -12.77 -4.86
CA GLN A 182 -7.40 -13.95 -4.26
C GLN A 182 -7.98 -14.25 -2.87
N MET A 183 -8.23 -13.20 -2.07
CA MET A 183 -8.94 -13.34 -0.80
C MET A 183 -10.38 -13.79 -1.01
N ALA A 184 -11.11 -13.18 -1.94
CA ALA A 184 -12.50 -13.54 -2.23
C ALA A 184 -12.62 -15.03 -2.62
N ALA A 185 -11.73 -15.50 -3.49
CA ALA A 185 -11.66 -16.91 -3.88
C ALA A 185 -11.31 -17.82 -2.68
N PHE A 186 -10.34 -17.43 -1.86
CA PHE A 186 -9.93 -18.22 -0.68
C PHE A 186 -11.05 -18.36 0.35
N PHE A 187 -11.80 -17.28 0.58
CA PHE A 187 -12.87 -17.20 1.56
C PHE A 187 -14.25 -17.52 0.98
N ALA A 188 -14.38 -17.94 -0.28
CA ALA A 188 -15.68 -18.07 -0.97
C ALA A 188 -16.77 -18.78 -0.14
N ALA A 189 -16.45 -19.91 0.49
CA ALA A 189 -17.38 -20.68 1.33
C ALA A 189 -17.82 -19.96 2.62
N HIS A 190 -17.03 -18.99 3.09
CA HIS A 190 -17.25 -18.23 4.33
C HIS A 190 -17.19 -16.72 4.08
N ILE A 191 -17.49 -16.29 2.85
CA ILE A 191 -17.18 -14.92 2.41
C ILE A 191 -17.88 -13.89 3.28
N ARG A 192 -19.12 -14.19 3.71
CA ARG A 192 -19.94 -13.34 4.59
C ARG A 192 -19.40 -13.20 6.01
N SER A 193 -18.55 -14.11 6.46
CA SER A 193 -17.93 -14.09 7.79
C SER A 193 -16.67 -13.22 7.83
N VAL A 194 -16.13 -12.80 6.69
CA VAL A 194 -14.89 -12.01 6.65
C VAL A 194 -15.14 -10.59 7.17
N ARG A 195 -14.21 -10.03 7.94
CA ARG A 195 -14.22 -8.64 8.40
C ARG A 195 -12.89 -7.99 8.10
N LEU A 196 -12.94 -6.84 7.45
CA LEU A 196 -11.77 -6.08 7.01
C LEU A 196 -11.64 -4.80 7.83
N LEU A 197 -10.53 -4.66 8.53
CA LEU A 197 -10.18 -3.48 9.32
C LEU A 197 -9.15 -2.64 8.58
N ILE A 198 -9.43 -1.36 8.42
CA ILE A 198 -8.60 -0.40 7.69
C ILE A 198 -8.32 0.80 8.58
N VAL A 199 -7.03 1.07 8.81
CA VAL A 199 -6.56 2.31 9.45
C VAL A 199 -5.89 3.17 8.40
N LEU A 200 -6.41 4.37 8.17
CA LEU A 200 -5.85 5.36 7.26
C LEU A 200 -5.04 6.42 8.01
N ARG A 201 -4.19 7.13 7.29
CA ARG A 201 -3.44 8.28 7.78
C ARG A 201 -3.47 9.36 6.72
N ASP A 202 -3.19 10.60 7.10
CA ASP A 202 -2.82 11.62 6.12
C ASP A 202 -1.78 11.05 5.12
N PRO A 203 -2.04 11.09 3.80
CA PRO A 203 -1.23 10.37 2.82
C PRO A 203 0.19 10.94 2.68
N THR A 204 0.39 12.23 2.92
CA THR A 204 1.71 12.89 2.93
C THR A 204 2.51 12.50 4.16
N GLU A 205 1.89 12.52 5.35
CA GLU A 205 2.53 12.00 6.56
C GLU A 205 2.86 10.51 6.47
N ARG A 206 1.96 9.73 5.84
CA ARG A 206 2.15 8.29 5.60
C ARG A 206 3.34 8.06 4.66
N PHE A 207 3.46 8.84 3.58
CA PHE A 207 4.61 8.81 2.67
C PHE A 207 5.91 9.01 3.45
N ALA A 208 6.01 10.08 4.25
CA ALA A 208 7.20 10.35 5.05
C ALA A 208 7.49 9.24 6.07
N SER A 209 6.44 8.67 6.68
CA SER A 209 6.59 7.56 7.60
C SER A 209 7.04 6.26 6.92
N PHE A 210 6.64 6.02 5.67
CA PHE A 210 7.11 4.89 4.87
C PHE A 210 8.58 5.06 4.53
N PHE A 211 8.96 6.23 4.02
CA PHE A 211 10.35 6.53 3.68
C PHE A 211 11.30 6.29 4.86
N ASN A 212 10.99 6.86 6.03
CA ASN A 212 11.81 6.69 7.22
C ASN A 212 11.91 5.23 7.67
N HIS A 213 10.85 4.44 7.48
CA HIS A 213 10.89 3.01 7.78
C HIS A 213 11.76 2.25 6.78
N PHE A 214 11.65 2.56 5.49
CA PHE A 214 12.47 1.98 4.44
C PHE A 214 13.96 2.23 4.69
N VAL A 215 14.34 3.49 4.95
CA VAL A 215 15.72 3.86 5.29
C VAL A 215 16.23 3.10 6.51
N HIS A 216 15.43 3.06 7.57
CA HIS A 216 15.80 2.34 8.78
C HIS A 216 16.05 0.85 8.51
N THR A 217 15.16 0.17 7.78
CA THR A 217 15.34 -1.25 7.42
C THR A 217 16.57 -1.47 6.54
N GLN A 218 16.88 -0.57 5.60
CA GLN A 218 18.10 -0.63 4.80
C GLN A 218 19.36 -0.56 5.68
N LEU A 219 19.38 0.35 6.64
CA LEU A 219 20.51 0.52 7.55
C LEU A 219 20.66 -0.65 8.53
N GLU A 220 19.56 -1.21 9.05
CA GLU A 220 19.61 -2.39 9.92
C GLU A 220 20.14 -3.63 9.20
N THR A 221 19.73 -3.82 7.96
CA THR A 221 20.11 -5.02 7.18
C THR A 221 21.45 -4.88 6.46
N GLY A 222 21.99 -3.65 6.38
CA GLY A 222 23.23 -3.30 5.68
C GLY A 222 23.16 -3.45 4.16
N ASN A 223 22.18 -4.21 3.63
CA ASN A 223 22.05 -4.59 2.23
C ASN A 223 23.39 -5.04 1.60
N GLY A 224 24.21 -5.76 2.37
CA GLY A 224 25.55 -6.22 1.98
C GLY A 224 26.67 -5.17 2.08
N TYR A 225 26.39 -3.95 2.51
CA TYR A 225 27.35 -2.87 2.72
C TYR A 225 27.71 -2.67 4.19
N SER A 226 28.86 -2.06 4.45
CA SER A 226 29.19 -1.55 5.78
C SER A 226 28.20 -0.47 6.20
N GLN A 227 27.98 -0.31 7.51
CA GLN A 227 27.06 0.71 8.04
C GLN A 227 27.40 2.13 7.55
N ALA A 228 28.69 2.48 7.47
CA ALA A 228 29.14 3.75 6.92
C ALA A 228 28.74 3.93 5.44
N SER A 229 28.87 2.88 4.64
CA SER A 229 28.49 2.90 3.22
C SER A 229 26.98 2.94 3.03
N ALA A 230 26.21 2.23 3.86
CA ALA A 230 24.75 2.26 3.83
C ALA A 230 24.22 3.65 4.21
N ARG A 231 24.84 4.32 5.20
CA ARG A 231 24.53 5.72 5.56
C ARG A 231 24.86 6.69 4.44
N ALA A 232 26.04 6.60 3.84
CA ALA A 232 26.43 7.46 2.73
C ALA A 232 25.51 7.33 1.49
N ARG A 233 24.85 6.17 1.32
CA ARG A 233 23.91 5.88 0.23
C ARG A 233 22.45 6.10 0.62
N THR A 234 22.18 6.52 1.85
CA THR A 234 20.81 6.75 2.30
C THR A 234 20.21 7.91 1.51
N PRO A 235 19.10 7.69 0.78
CA PRO A 235 18.49 8.76 0.01
C PRO A 235 18.04 9.89 0.94
N GLN A 236 17.93 11.10 0.40
CA GLN A 236 17.23 12.20 1.05
C GLN A 236 15.74 12.11 0.74
N ILE A 237 14.88 12.36 1.73
CA ILE A 237 13.43 12.25 1.58
C ILE A 237 12.90 13.16 0.48
N ASP A 238 13.47 14.36 0.35
CA ASP A 238 13.05 15.32 -0.65
C ASP A 238 13.39 14.84 -2.07
N GLU A 239 14.59 14.30 -2.27
CA GLU A 239 14.97 13.71 -3.55
C GLU A 239 14.06 12.52 -3.90
N TYR A 240 13.79 11.66 -2.93
CA TYR A 240 12.89 10.53 -3.10
C TYR A 240 11.45 10.97 -3.44
N ALA A 241 10.93 12.01 -2.78
CA ALA A 241 9.61 12.57 -3.06
C ALA A 241 9.54 13.18 -4.46
N ARG A 242 10.53 14.00 -4.84
CA ARG A 242 10.62 14.61 -6.16
C ARG A 242 10.64 13.56 -7.26
N HIS A 243 11.52 12.56 -7.16
CA HIS A 243 11.58 11.47 -8.14
C HIS A 243 10.29 10.65 -8.18
N SER A 244 9.63 10.43 -7.04
CA SER A 244 8.36 9.71 -6.99
C SER A 244 7.25 10.45 -7.74
N LEU A 245 7.14 11.77 -7.53
CA LEU A 245 6.17 12.62 -8.22
C LEU A 245 6.48 12.75 -9.71
N GLU A 246 7.74 12.99 -10.07
CA GLU A 246 8.19 13.12 -11.46
C GLU A 246 7.85 11.88 -12.29
N ARG A 247 8.09 10.67 -11.74
CA ARG A 247 7.75 9.42 -12.43
C ARG A 247 6.25 9.30 -12.74
N VAL A 248 5.39 9.75 -11.82
CA VAL A 248 3.95 9.75 -12.07
C VAL A 248 3.59 10.81 -13.11
N ARG A 249 4.09 12.04 -12.96
CA ARG A 249 3.87 13.13 -13.94
C ARG A 249 4.27 12.74 -15.37
N LEU A 250 5.43 12.09 -15.53
CA LEU A 250 5.89 11.56 -16.82
C LEU A 250 4.93 10.50 -17.39
N CYS A 251 4.45 9.57 -16.56
CA CYS A 251 3.49 8.58 -16.99
C CYS A 251 2.18 9.23 -17.45
N LEU A 252 1.64 10.17 -16.67
CA LEU A 252 0.40 10.88 -16.99
C LEU A 252 0.50 11.59 -18.33
N GLY A 253 1.60 12.31 -18.57
CA GLY A 253 1.88 12.98 -19.83
C GLY A 253 1.99 12.01 -21.01
N TRP A 254 2.75 10.92 -20.85
CA TRP A 254 2.93 9.92 -21.91
C TRP A 254 1.64 9.17 -22.27
N LYS A 255 0.80 8.91 -21.28
CA LYS A 255 -0.48 8.19 -21.46
C LYS A 255 -1.65 9.09 -21.79
N GLY A 256 -1.50 10.41 -21.68
CA GLY A 256 -2.60 11.36 -21.86
C GLY A 256 -3.72 11.18 -20.83
N ILE A 257 -3.39 10.78 -19.60
CA ILE A 257 -4.35 10.57 -18.50
C ILE A 257 -4.11 11.57 -17.38
N THR A 258 -5.13 11.77 -16.53
CA THR A 258 -5.05 12.67 -15.37
C THR A 258 -4.69 11.91 -14.09
N GLU A 259 -4.23 12.64 -13.07
CA GLU A 259 -4.00 12.10 -11.72
C GLU A 259 -5.25 11.40 -11.18
N THR A 260 -6.43 11.91 -11.48
CA THR A 260 -7.71 11.33 -11.06
C THR A 260 -8.07 10.00 -11.74
N SER A 261 -7.23 9.47 -12.64
CA SER A 261 -7.50 8.20 -13.32
C SER A 261 -7.72 7.07 -12.30
N PRO A 262 -8.87 6.36 -12.35
CA PRO A 262 -9.15 5.25 -11.43
C PRO A 262 -8.23 4.05 -11.67
N ARG A 263 -7.57 4.00 -12.84
CA ARG A 263 -6.61 2.97 -13.24
C ARG A 263 -5.16 3.49 -13.21
N LEU A 264 -4.89 4.59 -12.50
CA LEU A 264 -3.56 5.20 -12.45
C LEU A 264 -2.46 4.18 -12.16
N TYR A 265 -2.70 3.31 -11.17
CA TYR A 265 -1.77 2.25 -10.83
C TYR A 265 -1.57 1.23 -11.96
N GLU A 266 -2.64 0.70 -12.54
CA GLU A 266 -2.57 -0.29 -13.63
C GLU A 266 -1.88 0.27 -14.88
N LEU A 267 -2.13 1.55 -15.18
CA LEU A 267 -1.61 2.21 -16.37
C LEU A 267 -0.15 2.65 -16.22
N CYS A 268 0.26 3.07 -15.03
CA CYS A 268 1.62 3.53 -14.78
C CYS A 268 2.54 2.42 -14.28
N GLY A 269 2.03 1.39 -13.58
CA GLY A 269 2.73 0.17 -13.13
C GLY A 269 3.93 0.35 -12.19
N ASN A 270 4.48 1.56 -12.13
CA ASN A 270 5.80 1.89 -11.62
C ASN A 270 5.74 3.03 -10.60
N ILE A 271 4.61 3.15 -9.91
CA ILE A 271 4.42 4.15 -8.86
C ILE A 271 5.20 3.72 -7.61
N ALA A 272 5.98 4.63 -7.02
CA ALA A 272 6.74 4.33 -5.82
C ALA A 272 5.81 3.83 -4.69
N PRO A 273 6.16 2.76 -3.94
CA PRO A 273 5.30 2.21 -2.89
C PRO A 273 4.89 3.23 -1.80
N ALA A 274 5.78 4.20 -1.51
CA ALA A 274 5.48 5.30 -0.61
C ALA A 274 4.26 6.12 -1.09
N LEU A 275 4.25 6.45 -2.39
CA LEU A 275 3.22 7.24 -3.07
C LEU A 275 1.95 6.41 -3.32
N LYS A 276 2.11 5.20 -3.86
CA LYS A 276 1.02 4.23 -4.10
C LYS A 276 0.18 4.02 -2.85
N GLY A 277 0.82 3.86 -1.70
CA GLY A 277 0.12 3.60 -0.44
C GLY A 277 -0.66 4.77 0.14
N GLY A 278 -0.71 5.93 -0.51
CA GLY A 278 -1.65 7.03 -0.20
C GLY A 278 -2.88 7.09 -1.13
N LEU A 279 -2.95 6.26 -2.17
CA LEU A 279 -4.04 6.22 -3.15
C LEU A 279 -5.23 5.38 -2.66
N TYR A 280 -5.81 5.78 -1.51
CA TYR A 280 -6.77 4.95 -0.77
C TYR A 280 -8.06 4.65 -1.53
N ALA A 281 -8.60 5.64 -2.26
CA ALA A 281 -9.82 5.44 -3.04
C ALA A 281 -9.64 4.25 -3.99
N GLN A 282 -8.60 4.29 -4.85
CA GLN A 282 -8.29 3.24 -5.83
C GLN A 282 -8.11 1.85 -5.20
N GLN A 283 -7.49 1.77 -4.03
CA GLN A 283 -7.31 0.51 -3.31
C GLN A 283 -8.65 -0.02 -2.76
N LEU A 284 -9.47 0.86 -2.18
CA LEU A 284 -10.74 0.50 -1.58
C LEU A 284 -11.78 0.08 -2.63
N VAL A 285 -11.83 0.76 -3.78
CA VAL A 285 -12.76 0.37 -4.85
C VAL A 285 -12.55 -1.07 -5.30
N THR A 286 -11.31 -1.55 -5.32
CA THR A 286 -11.01 -2.93 -5.71
C THR A 286 -11.55 -3.94 -4.69
N PHE A 287 -11.39 -3.68 -3.39
CA PHE A 287 -11.94 -4.53 -2.35
C PHE A 287 -13.47 -4.52 -2.34
N LEU A 288 -14.09 -3.36 -2.59
CA LEU A 288 -15.55 -3.21 -2.63
C LEU A 288 -16.24 -4.03 -3.73
N ARG A 289 -15.51 -4.50 -4.75
CA ARG A 289 -16.04 -5.42 -5.78
C ARG A 289 -16.32 -6.82 -5.25
N PHE A 290 -15.64 -7.22 -4.19
CA PHE A 290 -15.70 -8.59 -3.67
C PHE A 290 -16.24 -8.66 -2.24
N PHE A 291 -16.01 -7.61 -1.46
CA PHE A 291 -16.43 -7.51 -0.07
C PHE A 291 -17.40 -6.34 0.07
N PRO A 292 -18.64 -6.57 0.54
CA PRO A 292 -19.60 -5.51 0.73
C PRO A 292 -19.16 -4.53 1.83
N PRO A 293 -19.67 -3.29 1.80
CA PRO A 293 -19.27 -2.24 2.74
C PRO A 293 -19.48 -2.61 4.22
N ASP A 294 -20.51 -3.39 4.55
CA ASP A 294 -20.82 -3.84 5.92
C ASP A 294 -19.78 -4.83 6.49
N GLN A 295 -18.94 -5.43 5.65
CA GLN A 295 -17.80 -6.25 6.04
C GLN A 295 -16.54 -5.44 6.26
N MET A 296 -16.58 -4.11 6.13
CA MET A 296 -15.42 -3.23 6.30
C MET A 296 -15.66 -2.22 7.42
N MET A 297 -14.61 -1.97 8.19
CA MET A 297 -14.56 -0.85 9.12
C MET A 297 -13.30 -0.03 8.86
N LEU A 298 -13.51 1.28 8.73
CA LEU A 298 -12.48 2.26 8.44
C LEU A 298 -12.30 3.21 9.63
N THR A 299 -11.06 3.46 10.01
CA THR A 299 -10.74 4.51 10.98
C THR A 299 -9.50 5.28 10.51
N THR A 300 -9.24 6.43 11.12
CA THR A 300 -7.98 7.15 10.89
C THR A 300 -7.06 6.96 12.09
N SER A 301 -5.76 7.01 11.86
CA SER A 301 -4.74 6.98 12.91
C SER A 301 -4.96 8.10 13.92
N ARG A 302 -5.42 9.27 13.46
CA ARG A 302 -5.73 10.43 14.31
C ARG A 302 -6.92 10.13 15.21
N SER A 303 -8.04 9.67 14.65
CA SER A 303 -9.25 9.33 15.42
C SER A 303 -8.99 8.20 16.41
N TYR A 304 -8.28 7.17 15.97
CA TYR A 304 -7.88 6.03 16.81
C TYR A 304 -6.99 6.46 17.99
N VAL A 305 -5.93 7.24 17.75
CA VAL A 305 -5.03 7.71 18.82
C VAL A 305 -5.73 8.67 19.78
N ARG A 306 -6.65 9.50 19.27
CA ARG A 306 -7.38 10.48 20.08
C ARG A 306 -8.28 9.81 21.11
N ASP A 307 -8.91 8.70 20.74
CA ASP A 307 -9.82 7.97 21.63
C ASP A 307 -9.72 6.45 21.37
N THR A 308 -8.65 5.87 21.89
CA THR A 308 -8.34 4.43 21.76
C THR A 308 -9.45 3.57 22.38
N THR A 309 -10.03 4.02 23.49
CA THR A 309 -11.13 3.31 24.18
C THR A 309 -12.37 3.23 23.30
N ARG A 310 -12.80 4.36 22.73
CA ARG A 310 -13.92 4.37 21.79
C ARG A 310 -13.62 3.52 20.56
N ALA A 311 -12.40 3.63 20.01
CA ALA A 311 -12.01 2.84 18.86
C ALA A 311 -12.07 1.32 19.13
N MET A 312 -11.65 0.86 20.31
CA MET A 312 -11.75 -0.57 20.68
C MET A 312 -13.19 -1.01 20.87
N ALA A 313 -14.05 -0.16 21.43
CA ALA A 313 -15.48 -0.43 21.52
C ALA A 313 -16.12 -0.53 20.13
N ASP A 314 -15.82 0.39 19.23
CA ASP A 314 -16.33 0.37 17.85
C ASP A 314 -15.86 -0.89 17.09
N VAL A 315 -14.61 -1.33 17.30
CA VAL A 315 -14.10 -2.59 16.73
C VAL A 315 -14.82 -3.79 17.34
N ALA A 316 -15.03 -3.82 18.65
CA ALA A 316 -15.76 -4.90 19.32
C ALA A 316 -17.19 -5.03 18.76
N ASP A 317 -17.90 -3.90 18.64
CA ASP A 317 -19.25 -3.82 18.06
C ASP A 317 -19.27 -4.27 16.60
N PHE A 318 -18.30 -3.83 15.79
CA PHE A 318 -18.18 -4.22 14.39
C PHE A 318 -17.97 -5.72 14.22
N LEU A 319 -17.16 -6.32 15.09
CA LEU A 319 -16.88 -7.75 15.08
C LEU A 319 -17.97 -8.58 15.77
N GLY A 320 -18.96 -7.97 16.44
CA GLY A 320 -19.94 -8.69 17.25
C GLY A 320 -19.32 -9.41 18.45
N THR A 321 -18.19 -8.89 18.95
CA THR A 321 -17.39 -9.47 20.05
C THR A 321 -17.50 -8.62 21.31
N GLY A 322 -17.13 -9.19 22.46
CA GLY A 322 -17.03 -8.45 23.71
C GLY A 322 -15.63 -7.87 23.93
N LEU A 323 -15.55 -6.81 24.74
CA LEU A 323 -14.30 -6.40 25.36
C LEU A 323 -13.95 -7.35 26.51
N LYS A 324 -12.66 -7.67 26.68
CA LYS A 324 -12.18 -8.38 27.87
C LYS A 324 -12.49 -7.52 29.11
N PRO A 325 -12.78 -8.13 30.27
CA PRO A 325 -12.84 -7.40 31.52
C PRO A 325 -11.55 -6.59 31.70
N ALA A 326 -11.68 -5.31 32.07
CA ALA A 326 -10.54 -4.44 32.25
C ALA A 326 -9.59 -5.03 33.30
N SER A 327 -8.45 -5.57 32.85
CA SER A 327 -7.38 -5.96 33.76
C SER A 327 -6.74 -4.69 34.32
N ARG A 328 -6.52 -4.65 35.64
CA ARG A 328 -5.80 -3.53 36.29
C ARG A 328 -4.44 -3.36 35.60
N GLY A 329 -4.28 -2.30 34.81
CA GLY A 329 -3.02 -1.93 34.16
C GLY A 329 -2.96 -2.10 32.63
N ALA A 330 -3.98 -2.65 31.95
CA ALA A 330 -4.00 -2.66 30.49
C ALA A 330 -4.29 -1.24 29.97
N ARG A 331 -3.23 -0.50 29.61
CA ARG A 331 -3.34 0.87 29.14
C ARG A 331 -3.63 0.86 27.64
N LEU A 332 -4.80 1.37 27.27
CA LEU A 332 -5.12 1.74 25.89
C LEU A 332 -4.39 3.03 25.56
N ASP A 333 -3.31 2.96 24.78
CA ASP A 333 -2.47 4.13 24.52
C ASP A 333 -2.15 4.37 23.05
N ALA A 334 -2.63 3.51 22.15
CA ALA A 334 -2.27 3.51 20.74
C ALA A 334 -0.74 3.69 20.56
N SER A 335 0.04 3.02 21.42
CA SER A 335 1.48 3.22 21.56
C SER A 335 2.14 3.21 20.19
N ARG A 336 3.04 4.16 19.96
CA ARG A 336 3.81 4.22 18.71
C ARG A 336 4.76 3.02 18.65
N GLN A 337 4.29 1.95 18.04
CA GLN A 337 5.09 0.76 17.80
C GLN A 337 5.85 0.91 16.48
N ASN A 338 7.05 0.34 16.40
CA ASN A 338 7.87 0.30 15.18
C ASN A 338 8.24 1.68 14.61
N THR A 339 8.66 2.61 15.48
CA THR A 339 9.26 3.88 15.03
C THR A 339 10.73 3.69 14.62
N ALA A 340 11.18 4.35 13.56
CA ALA A 340 12.59 4.33 13.17
C ALA A 340 13.51 4.87 14.28
N THR A 341 12.97 5.70 15.18
CA THR A 341 13.69 6.28 16.31
C THR A 341 13.92 5.30 17.46
N SER A 342 13.02 4.31 17.66
CA SER A 342 13.11 3.38 18.80
C SER A 342 14.31 2.42 18.78
N ARG A 343 15.11 2.42 17.71
CA ARG A 343 16.32 1.60 17.62
C ARG A 343 17.61 2.39 17.34
N GLY A 344 17.53 3.72 17.32
CA GLY A 344 18.72 4.61 17.24
C GLY A 344 19.55 4.52 15.96
N VAL A 345 19.06 3.86 14.91
CA VAL A 345 19.88 3.53 13.72
C VAL A 345 19.99 4.69 12.73
N ALA A 346 18.95 5.53 12.63
CA ALA A 346 18.90 6.72 11.76
C ALA A 346 18.08 7.86 12.34
N GLU A 347 18.50 9.09 12.04
CA GLU A 347 17.70 10.29 12.30
C GLU A 347 16.48 10.32 11.38
N LYS A 348 15.34 10.76 11.92
CA LYS A 348 14.10 10.86 11.16
C LYS A 348 14.16 12.07 10.23
N GLN A 349 14.16 11.81 8.92
CA GLN A 349 14.08 12.86 7.91
C GLN A 349 12.65 13.41 7.80
N ARG A 350 12.55 14.71 7.51
CA ARG A 350 11.29 15.44 7.30
C ARG A 350 11.27 16.01 5.89
N LEU A 351 10.10 16.00 5.27
CA LEU A 351 9.87 16.68 3.99
C LEU A 351 10.08 18.19 4.17
N SER A 352 10.67 18.85 3.18
CA SER A 352 10.60 20.30 3.11
C SER A 352 9.15 20.78 2.93
N PRO A 353 8.83 22.02 3.34
CA PRO A 353 7.49 22.59 3.14
C PRO A 353 7.02 22.55 1.69
N VAL A 354 7.94 22.81 0.74
CA VAL A 354 7.65 22.79 -0.70
C VAL A 354 7.20 21.39 -1.15
N LEU A 355 7.96 20.34 -0.82
CA LEU A 355 7.59 19.00 -1.25
C LEU A 355 6.44 18.39 -0.43
N SER A 356 6.23 18.84 0.80
CA SER A 356 4.99 18.52 1.53
C SER A 356 3.78 19.07 0.76
N ALA A 357 3.81 20.34 0.37
CA ALA A 357 2.73 20.96 -0.39
C ALA A 357 2.53 20.33 -1.77
N GLU A 358 3.60 19.93 -2.47
CA GLU A 358 3.47 19.20 -3.74
C GLU A 358 2.82 17.82 -3.57
N LEU A 359 3.16 17.08 -2.51
CA LEU A 359 2.52 15.81 -2.19
C LEU A 359 1.05 16.01 -1.80
N ASP A 360 0.74 17.04 -1.01
CA ASP A 360 -0.63 17.38 -0.64
C ASP A 360 -1.47 17.72 -1.88
N ALA A 361 -0.92 18.53 -2.80
CA ALA A 361 -1.57 18.86 -4.06
C ALA A 361 -1.82 17.60 -4.93
N PHE A 362 -0.84 16.70 -5.00
CA PHE A 362 -1.00 15.41 -5.69
C PHE A 362 -2.10 14.54 -5.06
N TYR A 363 -2.17 14.46 -3.73
CA TYR A 363 -3.16 13.63 -3.04
C TYR A 363 -4.54 14.25 -2.88
N ALA A 364 -4.68 15.58 -3.03
CA ALA A 364 -5.95 16.28 -2.90
C ALA A 364 -7.07 15.68 -3.76
N PRO A 365 -6.92 15.49 -5.09
CA PRO A 365 -7.97 14.87 -5.91
C PRO A 365 -8.31 13.44 -5.47
N HIS A 366 -7.33 12.66 -5.03
CA HIS A 366 -7.52 11.29 -4.55
C HIS A 366 -8.25 11.23 -3.20
N THR A 367 -7.99 12.20 -2.34
CA THR A 367 -8.67 12.35 -1.05
C THR A 367 -10.13 12.73 -1.29
N LEU A 368 -10.42 13.62 -2.25
CA LEU A 368 -11.79 13.92 -2.65
C LEU A 368 -12.51 12.70 -3.22
N GLN A 369 -11.83 11.87 -4.03
CA GLN A 369 -12.38 10.60 -4.50
C GLN A 369 -12.72 9.63 -3.35
N LEU A 370 -11.85 9.54 -2.34
CA LEU A 370 -12.13 8.73 -1.15
C LEU A 370 -13.37 9.26 -0.41
N LEU A 371 -13.43 10.57 -0.17
CA LEU A 371 -14.56 11.20 0.50
C LEU A 371 -15.87 11.01 -0.26
N ALA A 372 -15.84 11.12 -1.59
CA ALA A 372 -16.99 10.86 -2.45
C ALA A 372 -17.42 9.39 -2.35
N LEU A 373 -16.47 8.45 -2.44
CA LEU A 373 -16.73 7.02 -2.29
C LEU A 373 -17.42 6.71 -0.95
N LEU A 374 -16.90 7.25 0.15
CA LEU A 374 -17.45 7.05 1.50
C LEU A 374 -18.83 7.67 1.69
N LYS A 375 -19.21 8.68 0.91
CA LYS A 375 -20.53 9.32 0.97
C LYS A 375 -21.60 8.60 0.15
N THR A 376 -21.21 7.74 -0.81
CA THR A 376 -22.14 6.96 -1.63
C THR A 376 -23.12 6.18 -0.73
N PRO A 377 -24.45 6.23 -0.96
CA PRO A 377 -25.44 5.62 -0.05
C PRO A 377 -25.17 4.15 0.31
N GLN A 378 -24.73 3.36 -0.66
CA GLN A 378 -24.37 1.95 -0.48
C GLN A 378 -23.22 1.76 0.51
N VAL A 379 -22.29 2.71 0.57
CA VAL A 379 -21.12 2.69 1.48
C VAL A 379 -21.47 3.37 2.80
N SER A 380 -22.00 4.60 2.77
CA SER A 380 -22.30 5.39 3.98
C SER A 380 -23.37 4.75 4.87
N GLY A 381 -24.32 4.02 4.29
CA GLY A 381 -25.36 3.32 5.03
C GLY A 381 -24.94 1.98 5.64
N SER A 382 -23.72 1.50 5.38
CA SER A 382 -23.32 0.12 5.73
C SER A 382 -21.89 -0.01 6.26
N MET A 383 -20.92 0.71 5.69
CA MET A 383 -19.53 0.72 6.18
C MET A 383 -19.44 1.48 7.50
N ARG A 384 -18.84 0.86 8.51
CA ARG A 384 -18.56 1.56 9.77
C ARG A 384 -17.33 2.44 9.61
N SER A 385 -17.48 3.72 9.90
CA SER A 385 -16.36 4.65 9.93
C SER A 385 -16.36 5.51 11.18
N THR A 386 -15.19 5.77 11.77
CA THR A 386 -15.06 6.86 12.74
C THR A 386 -15.19 8.22 12.02
N PRO A 387 -15.65 9.30 12.69
CA PRO A 387 -15.79 10.60 12.06
C PRO A 387 -14.50 11.02 11.34
N PHE A 388 -14.61 11.21 10.03
CA PHE A 388 -13.52 11.67 9.19
C PHE A 388 -13.49 13.19 9.23
N HIS A 389 -12.55 13.76 9.99
CA HIS A 389 -12.25 15.17 9.85
C HIS A 389 -11.27 15.30 8.68
N PRO A 390 -11.67 15.89 7.54
CA PRO A 390 -10.69 16.19 6.49
C PRO A 390 -9.57 17.00 7.13
N VAL A 391 -8.32 16.66 6.77
CA VAL A 391 -7.22 17.61 6.93
C VAL A 391 -7.71 18.88 6.23
N THR A 392 -7.70 19.97 6.98
CA THR A 392 -8.14 21.31 6.56
C THR A 392 -7.87 21.47 5.07
N ALA A 393 -8.95 21.70 4.32
CA ALA A 393 -8.82 22.38 3.05
C ALA A 393 -7.83 23.51 3.29
N ILE A 394 -6.76 23.55 2.49
CA ILE A 394 -5.90 24.71 2.43
C ILE A 394 -6.87 25.89 2.29
N ASP A 395 -6.92 26.75 3.31
CA ASP A 395 -7.66 27.99 3.20
C ASP A 395 -7.05 28.69 1.98
N PRO A 396 -7.83 29.07 0.96
CA PRO A 396 -7.31 29.87 -0.14
C PRO A 396 -6.57 31.13 0.34
N ALA A 397 -6.80 31.59 1.58
CA ALA A 397 -6.06 32.66 2.23
C ALA A 397 -4.65 32.28 2.74
N ASP A 398 -4.36 31.00 2.98
CA ASP A 398 -3.04 30.51 3.44
C ASP A 398 -2.07 30.22 2.28
N VAL A 399 -2.57 30.15 1.04
CA VAL A 399 -1.73 30.31 -0.14
C VAL A 399 -1.68 31.79 -0.43
N GLY A 400 -0.56 32.45 -0.12
CA GLY A 400 -0.31 33.86 -0.45
C GLY A 400 -0.29 34.11 -1.97
N LEU A 401 -1.45 33.98 -2.62
CA LEU A 401 -1.76 34.38 -3.98
C LEU A 401 -2.69 35.59 -3.93
N HIS A 402 -2.29 36.61 -3.17
CA HIS A 402 -2.78 37.97 -3.36
C HIS A 402 -1.66 38.82 -3.95
N GLY A 403 -1.45 38.64 -5.25
CA GLY A 403 -0.79 39.60 -6.11
C GLY A 403 -1.50 39.55 -7.46
N PRO A 404 -1.95 40.68 -8.04
CA PRO A 404 -2.59 40.66 -9.34
C PRO A 404 -1.62 40.05 -10.37
N LEU A 405 -2.14 39.13 -11.19
CA LEU A 405 -1.45 38.59 -12.36
C LEU A 405 -0.92 39.75 -13.20
N ALA A 406 0.39 40.01 -13.11
CA ALA A 406 1.06 40.93 -14.02
C ALA A 406 1.05 40.29 -15.42
N PRO A 407 0.62 41.00 -16.47
CA PRO A 407 0.63 40.45 -17.81
C PRO A 407 2.07 40.21 -18.25
N LEU A 408 2.36 38.96 -18.64
CA LEU A 408 3.62 38.57 -19.29
C LEU A 408 3.78 39.37 -20.59
N THR A 409 4.52 40.47 -20.55
CA THR A 409 4.98 41.15 -21.75
C THR A 409 6.06 40.31 -22.43
N ARG A 410 5.82 39.91 -23.68
CA ARG A 410 6.83 39.40 -24.62
C ARG A 410 8.01 40.37 -24.70
N ARG A 411 9.12 40.09 -24.03
CA ARG A 411 10.47 40.53 -24.40
C ARG A 411 11.48 39.74 -23.58
N GLY A 412 12.22 38.87 -24.24
CA GLY A 412 13.23 38.00 -23.62
C GLY A 412 13.53 36.74 -24.42
N LEU A 413 13.45 36.82 -25.74
CA LEU A 413 14.11 35.91 -26.67
C LEU A 413 15.08 36.79 -27.45
N GLN A 414 16.34 36.76 -27.05
CA GLN A 414 17.52 36.99 -27.87
C GLN A 414 18.68 36.19 -27.28
#